data_AF-A0A7X0NHV2-F1
#
_entry.id   AF-A0A7X0NHV2-F1
#
_cell.length_a   1.000
_cell.length_b   1.000
_cell.length_c   1.000
_cell.angle_alpha   90.00
_cell.angle_beta   90.00
_cell.angle_gamma   90.00
#
_symmetry.space_group_name_H-M   'P 1'
#
loop_
_entity.id
_entity.type
_entity.pdbx_description
1 polymer ?
#
loop_
_entity_poly.entity_id
_entity_poly.type
_entity_poly.pdbx_seq_one_letter_code
_entity_poly.pdbx_strand_id
1 'polypeptide(L)'
;MHRLLVFICSFLLLSCAQSPQGSNNSIDNKQNNTADSYVSSTSNEEMIHQRMKVLANKLFSTAQNIEPSHPLAVGTFLPVTQLGGKLIPSDNFIGHQVQESLITLSTQAGLNVIEYKTMPSVKLQSSYDVMLSRDINELNKDFNAYYYLTGTYAEQTDLYIINARIIELKTQRVVAAATDYLPINIMSTQRKVGMKNNMIYRNAY
;
A
#
# COMPACT_ATOMS: atom_id res chain seq x y z
N MET A 1 22.57 -45.40 -35.44
CA MET A 1 22.59 -45.83 -34.02
C MET A 1 22.02 -44.68 -33.21
N HIS A 2 20.70 -44.66 -32.89
CA HIS A 2 20.13 -45.02 -31.57
C HIS A 2 20.91 -44.36 -30.41
N ARG A 3 20.36 -43.48 -29.56
CA ARG A 3 19.02 -43.46 -28.94
C ARG A 3 18.66 -42.10 -28.34
N LEU A 4 17.37 -41.81 -28.44
CA LEU A 4 16.54 -40.90 -27.65
C LEU A 4 16.65 -41.21 -26.15
N LEU A 5 16.78 -40.21 -25.27
CA LEU A 5 16.58 -40.39 -23.82
C LEU A 5 15.57 -39.36 -23.31
N VAL A 6 14.35 -39.88 -23.15
CA VAL A 6 13.18 -39.28 -22.52
C VAL A 6 13.36 -39.41 -21.00
N PHE A 7 13.26 -38.31 -20.25
CA PHE A 7 13.07 -38.35 -18.81
C PHE A 7 11.64 -37.91 -18.48
N ILE A 8 10.83 -38.90 -18.12
CA ILE A 8 9.46 -38.81 -17.60
C ILE A 8 9.52 -39.09 -16.10
N CYS A 9 8.63 -38.44 -15.33
CA CYS A 9 8.18 -38.79 -13.97
C CYS A 9 9.18 -38.56 -12.82
N SER A 10 8.78 -38.17 -11.60
CA SER A 10 7.44 -38.02 -11.01
C SER A 10 7.53 -37.06 -9.83
N PHE A 11 6.47 -36.28 -9.65
CA PHE A 11 6.08 -35.68 -8.38
C PHE A 11 5.96 -36.77 -7.29
N LEU A 12 6.47 -36.49 -6.10
CA LEU A 12 5.97 -37.05 -4.84
C LEU A 12 6.03 -35.96 -3.76
N LEU A 13 4.85 -35.50 -3.36
CA LEU A 13 4.62 -34.67 -2.18
C LEU A 13 4.67 -35.59 -0.95
N LEU A 14 5.51 -35.28 0.04
CA LEU A 14 5.42 -35.86 1.38
C LEU A 14 4.73 -34.87 2.31
N SER A 15 3.55 -35.28 2.76
CA SER A 15 2.79 -34.74 3.89
C SER A 15 3.32 -35.33 5.19
N CYS A 16 3.56 -34.52 6.21
CA CYS A 16 3.68 -34.99 7.58
C CYS A 16 2.63 -34.27 8.45
N ALA A 17 1.66 -35.04 8.92
CA ALA A 17 0.72 -34.68 9.97
C ALA A 17 1.25 -35.24 11.29
N GLN A 18 1.20 -34.47 12.39
CA GLN A 18 1.26 -35.05 13.72
C GLN A 18 0.57 -34.17 14.78
N SER A 19 -0.37 -34.78 15.48
CA SER A 19 -1.06 -34.30 16.68
C SER A 19 -0.28 -34.62 17.96
N PRO A 20 -0.53 -33.86 19.04
CA PRO A 20 -0.52 -34.43 20.38
C PRO A 20 -1.82 -34.19 21.15
N GLN A 21 -2.15 -35.17 21.98
CA GLN A 21 -3.35 -35.32 22.79
C GLN A 21 -2.99 -35.04 24.26
N GLY A 22 -3.88 -34.35 25.00
CA GLY A 22 -4.00 -34.49 26.46
C GLY A 22 -3.84 -33.20 27.28
N SER A 23 -4.95 -32.74 27.88
CA SER A 23 -5.10 -32.64 29.34
C SER A 23 -6.47 -32.03 29.68
N ASN A 24 -7.28 -32.76 30.46
CA ASN A 24 -8.53 -32.27 31.03
C ASN A 24 -8.22 -31.37 32.23
N ASN A 25 -8.76 -30.15 32.24
CA ASN A 25 -9.08 -29.43 33.46
C ASN A 25 -10.31 -28.54 33.21
N SER A 26 -11.40 -28.88 33.89
CA SER A 26 -12.59 -28.06 34.04
C SER A 26 -12.30 -26.93 35.04
N ILE A 27 -12.32 -25.69 34.55
CA ILE A 27 -12.57 -24.50 35.37
C ILE A 27 -13.62 -23.70 34.61
N ASP A 28 -14.83 -23.68 35.17
CA ASP A 28 -15.83 -22.65 34.88
C ASP A 28 -15.20 -21.30 35.17
N ASN A 29 -14.96 -20.50 34.13
CA ASN A 29 -14.85 -19.05 34.28
C ASN A 29 -15.47 -18.34 33.09
N LYS A 30 -16.54 -17.63 33.43
CA LYS A 30 -17.28 -16.67 32.64
C LYS A 30 -16.32 -15.56 32.19
N GLN A 31 -15.81 -15.64 30.96
CA GLN A 31 -14.94 -14.61 30.41
C GLN A 31 -15.56 -14.03 29.13
N ASN A 32 -15.90 -12.75 29.26
CA ASN A 32 -16.58 -11.94 28.27
C ASN A 32 -15.71 -11.74 27.01
N ASN A 33 -16.39 -11.82 25.87
CA ASN A 33 -15.94 -11.48 24.51
C ASN A 33 -14.92 -10.34 24.44
N THR A 34 -13.68 -10.62 24.03
CA THR A 34 -12.76 -9.67 23.37
C THR A 34 -11.70 -10.43 22.56
N ALA A 35 -12.11 -11.13 21.51
CA ALA A 35 -11.18 -11.62 20.49
C ALA A 35 -11.97 -11.87 19.21
N ASP A 36 -11.90 -10.94 18.26
CA ASP A 36 -11.78 -11.24 16.82
C ASP A 36 -11.98 -9.95 16.00
N SER A 37 -10.88 -9.21 15.85
CA SER A 37 -10.77 -8.07 14.94
C SER A 37 -9.33 -7.93 14.43
N TYR A 38 -8.71 -9.03 13.98
CA TYR A 38 -7.34 -9.01 13.47
C TYR A 38 -7.14 -9.74 12.12
N VAL A 39 -8.18 -10.37 11.55
CA VAL A 39 -8.05 -11.18 10.32
C VAL A 39 -8.49 -10.42 9.03
N SER A 40 -9.16 -9.27 9.16
CA SER A 40 -9.64 -8.49 7.99
C SER A 40 -8.60 -7.51 7.42
N SER A 41 -7.79 -6.87 8.28
CA SER A 41 -6.84 -5.82 7.86
C SER A 41 -5.77 -6.36 6.93
N THR A 42 -5.16 -7.51 7.24
CA THR A 42 -4.10 -8.12 6.43
C THR A 42 -4.53 -8.37 4.98
N SER A 43 -5.78 -8.81 4.77
CA SER A 43 -6.30 -9.08 3.42
C SER A 43 -6.45 -7.81 2.58
N ASN A 44 -6.93 -6.72 3.21
CA ASN A 44 -7.12 -5.45 2.52
C ASN A 44 -5.77 -4.83 2.15
N GLU A 45 -4.80 -4.87 3.06
CA GLU A 45 -3.45 -4.34 2.83
C GLU A 45 -2.72 -5.09 1.70
N GLU A 46 -2.84 -6.43 1.70
CA GLU A 46 -2.29 -7.24 0.61
C GLU A 46 -2.92 -6.85 -0.73
N MET A 47 -4.24 -6.67 -0.79
CA MET A 47 -4.94 -6.26 -2.01
C MET A 47 -4.55 -4.86 -2.48
N ILE A 48 -4.41 -3.89 -1.56
CA ILE A 48 -3.86 -2.56 -1.87
C ILE A 48 -2.49 -2.73 -2.50
N HIS A 49 -1.60 -3.46 -1.83
CA HIS A 49 -0.22 -3.63 -2.28
C HIS A 49 -0.14 -4.28 -3.67
N GLN A 50 -0.97 -5.30 -3.95
CA GLN A 50 -1.04 -5.91 -5.28
C GLN A 50 -1.51 -4.91 -6.36
N ARG A 51 -2.48 -4.05 -6.05
CA ARG A 51 -2.89 -2.98 -6.99
C ARG A 51 -1.79 -1.93 -7.14
N MET A 52 -1.07 -1.61 -6.07
CA MET A 52 0.06 -0.68 -6.14
C MET A 52 1.23 -1.24 -6.96
N LYS A 53 1.42 -2.57 -7.06
CA LYS A 53 2.35 -3.15 -8.04
C LYS A 53 1.98 -2.77 -9.47
N VAL A 54 0.70 -2.83 -9.82
CA VAL A 54 0.22 -2.44 -11.15
C VAL A 54 0.48 -0.95 -11.40
N LEU A 55 0.16 -0.10 -10.42
CA LEU A 55 0.43 1.34 -10.49
C LEU A 55 1.93 1.63 -10.64
N ALA A 56 2.77 1.01 -9.83
CA ALA A 56 4.23 1.18 -9.83
C ALA A 56 4.84 0.74 -11.16
N ASN A 57 4.43 -0.42 -11.69
CA ASN A 57 4.89 -0.89 -13.00
C ASN A 57 4.53 0.09 -14.11
N LYS A 58 3.29 0.58 -14.14
CA LYS A 58 2.87 1.64 -15.08
C LYS A 58 3.74 2.88 -14.91
N LEU A 59 3.91 3.35 -13.68
CA LEU A 59 4.67 4.55 -13.36
C LEU A 59 6.13 4.44 -13.83
N PHE A 60 6.84 3.38 -13.44
CA PHE A 60 8.23 3.18 -13.80
C PHE A 60 8.42 2.89 -15.29
N SER A 61 7.44 2.26 -15.96
CA SER A 61 7.49 2.10 -17.42
C SER A 61 7.45 3.43 -18.19
N THR A 62 6.87 4.47 -17.60
CA THR A 62 6.87 5.83 -18.18
C THR A 62 8.09 6.66 -17.79
N ALA A 63 8.92 6.17 -16.87
CA ALA A 63 10.04 6.88 -16.28
C ALA A 63 11.33 6.75 -17.13
N GLN A 64 11.24 6.98 -18.43
CA GLN A 64 12.31 6.65 -19.40
C GLN A 64 13.66 7.35 -19.15
N ASN A 65 13.68 8.41 -18.32
CA ASN A 65 14.89 9.20 -18.04
C ASN A 65 15.13 9.40 -16.54
N ILE A 66 14.61 8.51 -15.68
CA ILE A 66 14.98 8.55 -14.26
C ILE A 66 16.29 7.80 -14.04
N GLU A 67 17.20 8.41 -13.30
CA GLU A 67 18.45 7.79 -12.89
C GLU A 67 18.25 7.09 -11.53
N PRO A 68 18.34 5.75 -11.44
CA PRO A 68 17.98 5.01 -10.22
C PRO A 68 18.83 5.35 -8.99
N SER A 69 20.07 5.81 -9.21
CA SER A 69 21.01 6.18 -8.14
C SER A 69 20.65 7.52 -7.46
N HIS A 70 19.89 8.37 -8.13
CA HIS A 70 19.46 9.64 -7.56
C HIS A 70 18.40 9.44 -6.47
N PRO A 71 18.48 10.16 -5.33
CA PRO A 71 17.52 9.98 -4.24
C PRO A 71 16.08 10.32 -4.64
N LEU A 72 15.18 9.38 -4.39
CA LEU A 72 13.73 9.48 -4.59
C LEU A 72 13.04 9.59 -3.22
N ALA A 73 12.43 10.72 -2.94
CA ALA A 73 11.53 10.84 -1.81
C ALA A 73 10.12 10.39 -2.18
N VAL A 74 9.44 9.64 -1.30
CA VAL A 74 8.05 9.21 -1.50
C VAL A 74 7.15 9.92 -0.50
N GLY A 75 6.25 10.76 -0.99
CA GLY A 75 5.32 11.55 -0.19
C GLY A 75 4.03 10.82 0.17
N THR A 76 3.20 11.48 0.99
CA THR A 76 1.90 10.95 1.38
C THR A 76 0.89 11.27 0.28
N PHE A 77 0.09 10.27 -0.10
CA PHE A 77 -0.99 10.48 -1.05
C PHE A 77 -2.15 11.17 -0.35
N LEU A 78 -2.64 12.28 -0.91
CA LEU A 78 -3.71 13.09 -0.30
C LEU A 78 -5.03 12.99 -1.08
N PRO A 79 -6.18 13.14 -0.43
CA PRO A 79 -7.44 13.22 -1.17
C PRO A 79 -7.46 14.48 -2.04
N VAL A 80 -8.01 14.37 -3.26
CA VAL A 80 -8.11 15.50 -4.22
C VAL A 80 -8.85 16.72 -3.63
N THR A 81 -9.77 16.48 -2.69
CA THR A 81 -10.55 17.52 -2.00
C THR A 81 -9.71 18.37 -1.04
N GLN A 82 -8.48 17.94 -0.72
CA GLN A 82 -7.58 18.64 0.19
C GLN A 82 -6.33 19.18 -0.53
N LEU A 83 -6.39 19.28 -1.86
CA LEU A 83 -5.37 19.97 -2.63
C LEU A 83 -5.34 21.46 -2.25
N GLY A 84 -4.22 21.91 -1.69
CA GLY A 84 -4.07 23.27 -1.15
C GLY A 84 -4.57 23.43 0.29
N GLY A 85 -5.13 22.37 0.87
CA GLY A 85 -5.40 22.24 2.28
C GLY A 85 -4.12 21.86 3.00
N LYS A 86 -3.75 22.67 3.98
CA LYS A 86 -2.50 22.57 4.71
C LYS A 86 -2.45 21.28 5.58
N LEU A 87 -3.56 20.56 5.79
CA LEU A 87 -3.62 19.45 6.74
C LEU A 87 -3.84 18.10 6.05
N ILE A 88 -3.03 17.11 6.42
CA ILE A 88 -3.31 15.68 6.16
C ILE A 88 -4.56 15.31 6.99
N PRO A 89 -5.55 14.59 6.43
CA PRO A 89 -6.71 14.17 7.22
C PRO A 89 -6.24 13.30 8.39
N SER A 90 -6.88 13.45 9.55
CA SER A 90 -6.57 12.64 10.75
C SER A 90 -6.77 11.13 10.52
N ASP A 91 -7.48 10.75 9.46
CA ASP A 91 -7.76 9.38 9.03
C ASP A 91 -7.37 9.16 7.56
N ASN A 92 -6.12 9.44 7.19
CA ASN A 92 -5.60 9.22 5.84
C ASN A 92 -5.07 7.79 5.62
N PHE A 93 -5.82 6.77 6.05
CA PHE A 93 -5.38 5.37 5.96
C PHE A 93 -4.96 4.97 4.54
N ILE A 94 -5.80 5.24 3.54
CA ILE A 94 -5.52 4.90 2.13
C ILE A 94 -4.24 5.59 1.65
N GLY A 95 -4.08 6.88 1.95
CA GLY A 95 -2.89 7.63 1.55
C GLY A 95 -1.59 7.04 2.13
N HIS A 96 -1.64 6.57 3.37
CA HIS A 96 -0.50 5.90 4.02
C HIS A 96 -0.23 4.51 3.45
N GLN A 97 -1.26 3.69 3.20
CA GLN A 97 -1.07 2.36 2.61
C GLN A 97 -0.51 2.42 1.17
N VAL A 98 -0.95 3.41 0.39
CA VAL A 98 -0.41 3.67 -0.94
C VAL A 98 1.06 4.10 -0.86
N GLN A 99 1.39 5.01 0.05
CA GLN A 99 2.77 5.43 0.30
C GLN A 99 3.67 4.26 0.68
N GLU A 100 3.28 3.45 1.67
CA GLU A 100 4.07 2.32 2.17
C GLU A 100 4.33 1.30 1.07
N SER A 101 3.28 0.98 0.30
CA SER A 101 3.41 0.10 -0.86
C SER A 101 4.38 0.66 -1.89
N LEU A 102 4.32 1.96 -2.19
CA LEU A 102 5.20 2.57 -3.18
C LEU A 102 6.64 2.73 -2.69
N ILE A 103 6.88 2.95 -1.39
CA ILE A 103 8.22 2.89 -0.80
C ILE A 103 8.81 1.49 -1.01
N THR A 104 8.05 0.46 -0.64
CA THR A 104 8.44 -0.94 -0.79
C THR A 104 8.76 -1.27 -2.25
N LEU A 105 7.85 -0.94 -3.17
CA LEU A 105 7.97 -1.27 -4.59
C LEU A 105 9.07 -0.48 -5.29
N SER A 106 9.28 0.79 -4.91
CA SER A 106 10.39 1.60 -5.43
C SER A 106 11.74 1.04 -4.98
N THR A 107 11.84 0.64 -3.71
CA THR A 107 13.04 0.00 -3.17
C THR A 107 13.31 -1.34 -3.86
N GLN A 108 12.27 -2.16 -4.06
CA GLN A 108 12.38 -3.43 -4.80
C GLN A 108 12.76 -3.23 -6.27
N ALA A 109 12.37 -2.10 -6.88
CA ALA A 109 12.76 -1.73 -8.23
C ALA A 109 14.21 -1.18 -8.33
N GLY A 110 14.94 -1.10 -7.21
CA GLY A 110 16.32 -0.63 -7.18
C GLY A 110 16.49 0.89 -7.17
N LEU A 111 15.42 1.65 -6.89
CA LEU A 111 15.50 3.09 -6.74
C LEU A 111 16.10 3.45 -5.38
N ASN A 112 16.90 4.51 -5.34
CA ASN A 112 17.45 5.05 -4.10
C ASN A 112 16.37 5.80 -3.30
N VAL A 113 15.54 5.08 -2.55
CA VAL A 113 14.43 5.66 -1.79
C VAL A 113 14.91 6.28 -0.48
N ILE A 114 14.48 7.51 -0.20
CA ILE A 114 14.68 8.18 1.09
C ILE A 114 13.35 8.34 1.82
N GLU A 115 13.33 8.00 3.11
CA GLU A 115 12.13 8.12 3.93
C GLU A 115 11.95 9.55 4.44
N TYR A 116 11.07 10.30 3.77
CA TYR A 116 10.91 11.74 4.01
C TYR A 116 10.43 12.08 5.44
N LYS A 117 9.65 11.21 6.10
CA LYS A 117 9.15 11.42 7.48
C LYS A 117 10.24 11.37 8.54
N THR A 118 11.36 10.73 8.25
CA THR A 118 12.48 10.60 9.20
C THR A 118 13.35 11.85 9.23
N MET A 119 13.22 12.72 8.23
CA MET A 119 14.05 13.91 8.06
C MET A 119 13.73 14.99 9.11
N PRO A 120 14.75 15.63 9.73
CA PRO A 120 14.55 16.61 10.80
C PRO A 120 13.65 17.79 10.43
N SER A 121 13.76 18.30 9.19
CA SER A 121 12.96 19.42 8.68
C SER A 121 11.48 19.08 8.52
N VAL A 122 11.15 17.82 8.20
CA VAL A 122 9.78 17.32 8.06
C VAL A 122 9.12 17.04 9.40
N LYS A 123 9.88 16.59 10.40
CA LYS A 123 9.37 16.33 11.77
C LYS A 123 8.75 17.56 12.44
N LEU A 124 9.24 18.76 12.10
CA LEU A 124 8.72 20.02 12.63
C LEU A 124 7.36 20.43 12.01
N GLN A 125 6.99 19.83 10.87
CA GLN A 125 5.77 20.12 10.12
C GLN A 125 4.86 18.89 10.00
N SER A 126 4.85 18.01 10.99
CA SER A 126 4.23 16.67 10.94
C SER A 126 2.74 16.59 10.55
N SER A 127 2.00 17.71 10.57
CA SER A 127 0.61 17.80 10.09
C SER A 127 0.47 18.20 8.61
N TYR A 128 1.58 18.50 7.95
CA TYR A 128 1.67 19.01 6.58
C TYR A 128 2.42 18.02 5.70
N ASP A 129 1.85 17.62 4.56
CA ASP A 129 2.70 17.13 3.48
C ASP A 129 3.30 18.36 2.78
N VAL A 130 4.49 18.73 3.24
CA VAL A 130 5.26 19.90 2.79
C VAL A 130 5.43 19.92 1.27
N MET A 131 5.37 18.75 0.62
CA MET A 131 5.72 18.62 -0.80
C MET A 131 4.55 18.83 -1.74
N LEU A 132 3.32 18.70 -1.23
CA LEU A 132 2.11 19.12 -1.95
C LEU A 132 1.81 20.61 -1.70
N SER A 133 2.46 21.23 -0.71
CA SER A 133 2.45 22.67 -0.53
C SER A 133 3.13 23.35 -1.72
N ARG A 134 2.61 24.50 -2.13
CA ARG A 134 3.22 25.32 -3.21
C ARG A 134 4.57 25.92 -2.80
N ASP A 135 4.97 25.77 -1.54
CA ASP A 135 6.22 26.29 -1.01
C ASP A 135 7.36 25.27 -1.04
N ILE A 136 7.58 24.67 -2.22
CA ILE A 136 8.71 23.77 -2.49
C ILE A 136 10.05 24.52 -2.28
N ASN A 137 10.05 25.85 -2.23
CA ASN A 137 11.22 26.67 -1.97
C ASN A 137 11.71 26.57 -0.52
N GLU A 138 10.82 26.39 0.47
CA GLU A 138 11.20 26.16 1.87
C GLU A 138 11.89 24.79 2.07
N LEU A 139 11.62 23.83 1.19
CA LEU A 139 12.19 22.49 1.25
C LEU A 139 13.68 22.42 0.89
N ASN A 140 14.09 23.22 -0.10
CA ASN A 140 15.36 23.04 -0.81
C ASN A 140 16.63 23.25 0.05
N LYS A 141 16.53 23.74 1.28
CA LYS A 141 17.73 24.00 2.10
C LYS A 141 18.28 22.75 2.79
N ASP A 142 17.43 21.79 3.16
CA ASP A 142 17.84 20.60 3.92
C ASP A 142 17.37 19.27 3.31
N PHE A 143 16.66 19.31 2.18
CA PHE A 143 16.07 18.13 1.55
C PHE A 143 16.92 17.65 0.36
N ASN A 144 17.76 16.65 0.61
CA ASN A 144 18.62 16.06 -0.42
C ASN A 144 17.87 15.00 -1.25
N ALA A 145 16.81 15.40 -1.94
CA ALA A 145 16.13 14.57 -2.94
C ALA A 145 16.35 15.13 -4.34
N TYR A 146 16.41 14.24 -5.33
CA TYR A 146 16.43 14.62 -6.74
C TYR A 146 15.05 14.46 -7.36
N TYR A 147 14.38 13.34 -7.04
CA TYR A 147 13.04 13.04 -7.47
C TYR A 147 12.08 13.01 -6.28
N TYR A 148 10.82 13.31 -6.57
CA TYR A 148 9.74 13.18 -5.60
C TYR A 148 8.56 12.43 -6.22
N LEU A 149 8.22 11.30 -5.61
CA LEU A 149 7.03 10.51 -5.91
C LEU A 149 5.88 10.97 -5.04
N THR A 150 4.81 11.43 -5.67
CA THR A 150 3.63 11.94 -4.99
C THR A 150 2.36 11.59 -5.73
N GLY A 151 1.23 11.91 -5.13
CA GLY A 151 -0.03 11.67 -5.77
C GLY A 151 -1.23 12.11 -4.98
N THR A 152 -2.37 11.90 -5.60
CA THR A 152 -3.68 12.14 -5.01
C THR A 152 -4.57 10.94 -5.18
N TYR A 153 -5.59 10.85 -4.33
CA TYR A 153 -6.68 9.92 -4.56
C TYR A 153 -8.04 10.63 -4.57
N ALA A 154 -8.95 10.13 -5.38
CA ALA A 154 -10.35 10.56 -5.37
C ALA A 154 -11.23 9.37 -5.01
N GLU A 155 -12.07 9.55 -3.99
CA GLU A 155 -13.07 8.56 -3.61
C GLU A 155 -14.30 8.69 -4.51
N GLN A 156 -14.72 7.58 -5.10
CA GLN A 156 -15.99 7.41 -5.79
C GLN A 156 -16.81 6.33 -5.07
N THR A 157 -18.08 6.14 -5.46
CA THR A 157 -19.00 5.20 -4.80
C THR A 157 -18.42 3.81 -4.57
N ASP A 158 -17.67 3.27 -5.55
CA ASP A 158 -17.20 1.88 -5.53
C ASP A 158 -15.67 1.74 -5.66
N LEU A 159 -14.91 2.84 -5.78
CA LEU A 159 -13.46 2.80 -5.98
C LEU A 159 -12.76 4.08 -5.55
N TYR A 160 -11.48 3.97 -5.23
CA TYR A 160 -10.52 5.07 -5.21
C TYR A 160 -9.81 5.16 -6.57
N ILE A 161 -9.73 6.37 -7.12
CA ILE A 161 -8.85 6.69 -8.26
C ILE A 161 -7.54 7.19 -7.69
N ILE A 162 -6.44 6.47 -7.90
CA ILE A 162 -5.11 6.84 -7.44
C ILE A 162 -4.32 7.43 -8.59
N ASN A 163 -3.84 8.67 -8.44
CA ASN A 163 -2.98 9.34 -9.41
C ASN A 163 -1.60 9.52 -8.81
N ALA A 164 -0.57 8.96 -9.44
CA ALA A 164 0.82 9.06 -9.02
C ALA A 164 1.67 9.80 -10.06
N ARG A 165 2.68 10.54 -9.60
CA ARG A 165 3.64 11.28 -10.43
C ARG A 165 5.02 11.25 -9.80
N ILE A 166 6.05 11.16 -10.63
CA ILE A 166 7.44 11.44 -10.25
C ILE A 166 7.81 12.81 -10.81
N ILE A 167 8.30 13.69 -9.94
CA ILE A 167 8.69 15.06 -10.26
C ILE A 167 10.20 15.19 -10.06
N GLU A 168 10.92 15.72 -11.06
CA GLU A 168 12.30 16.17 -10.88
C GLU A 168 12.29 17.50 -10.12
N LEU A 169 12.88 17.56 -8.93
CA LEU A 169 12.75 18.72 -8.04
C LEU A 169 13.45 19.96 -8.57
N LYS A 170 14.60 19.80 -9.25
CA LYS A 170 15.38 20.90 -9.82
C LYS A 170 14.61 21.66 -10.90
N THR A 171 13.90 20.95 -11.77
CA THR A 171 13.21 21.53 -12.93
C THR A 171 11.70 21.61 -12.75
N GLN A 172 11.15 20.99 -11.70
CA GLN A 172 9.73 20.81 -11.43
C GLN A 172 8.98 20.06 -12.54
N ARG A 173 9.70 19.33 -13.41
CA ARG A 173 9.09 18.57 -14.51
C ARG A 173 8.53 17.26 -13.98
N VAL A 174 7.32 16.90 -14.43
CA VAL A 174 6.78 15.56 -14.27
C VAL A 174 7.52 14.64 -15.23
N VAL A 175 8.31 13.71 -14.69
CA VAL A 175 9.14 12.77 -15.47
C VAL A 175 8.50 11.39 -15.61
N ALA A 176 7.49 11.08 -14.79
CA ALA A 176 6.66 9.90 -14.90
C ALA A 176 5.27 10.17 -14.29
N ALA A 177 4.24 9.52 -14.81
CA ALA A 177 2.90 9.60 -14.23
C ALA A 177 2.11 8.31 -14.52
N ALA A 178 1.26 7.91 -13.58
CA ALA A 178 0.37 6.78 -13.74
C ALA A 178 -0.91 6.97 -12.93
N THR A 179 -1.97 6.32 -13.41
CA THR A 179 -3.24 6.22 -12.70
C THR A 179 -3.62 4.75 -12.57
N ASP A 180 -4.16 4.38 -11.42
CA ASP A 180 -4.79 3.09 -11.21
C ASP A 180 -6.04 3.21 -10.34
N TYR A 181 -6.91 2.21 -10.45
CA TYR A 181 -8.21 2.18 -9.79
C TYR A 181 -8.18 1.11 -8.72
N LEU A 182 -8.57 1.47 -7.50
CA LEU A 182 -8.58 0.60 -6.33
C LEU A 182 -10.02 0.48 -5.85
N PRO A 183 -10.73 -0.61 -6.17
CA PRO A 183 -12.10 -0.81 -5.69
C PRO A 183 -12.23 -0.60 -4.17
N ILE A 184 -13.40 -0.20 -3.67
CA ILE A 184 -13.66 -0.06 -2.22
C ILE A 184 -14.09 -1.40 -1.62
N ASN A 185 -14.69 -2.28 -2.43
CA ASN A 185 -15.08 -3.64 -2.01
C ASN A 185 -13.89 -4.56 -1.67
N ILE A 186 -12.66 -4.14 -1.99
CA ILE A 186 -11.41 -4.80 -1.60
C ILE A 186 -10.84 -4.23 -0.28
N MET A 187 -11.46 -3.19 0.29
CA MET A 187 -11.24 -2.67 1.65
C MET A 187 -12.32 -3.11 2.62
N SER A 188 -13.52 -3.36 2.09
CA SER A 188 -14.62 -3.97 2.80
C SER A 188 -14.65 -5.45 2.43
N THR A 189 -13.86 -6.28 3.10
CA THR A 189 -14.21 -7.70 3.18
C THR A 189 -15.68 -7.79 3.58
N GLN A 190 -16.48 -8.24 2.61
CA GLN A 190 -17.88 -8.64 2.71
C GLN A 190 -18.34 -8.78 4.15
N ARG A 191 -19.16 -7.84 4.65
CA ARG A 191 -20.05 -8.15 5.79
C ARG A 191 -21.06 -9.20 5.30
N LYS A 192 -20.62 -10.45 5.30
CA LYS A 192 -21.38 -11.64 4.86
C LYS A 192 -22.36 -12.13 5.92
N VAL A 193 -22.56 -11.35 6.97
CA VAL A 193 -23.52 -11.62 8.04
C VAL A 193 -24.14 -10.32 8.54
N GLY A 194 -25.45 -10.19 8.26
CA GLY A 194 -26.32 -9.19 8.88
C GLY A 194 -27.20 -9.86 9.92
N MET A 195 -27.38 -9.22 11.07
CA MET A 195 -28.38 -9.60 12.08
C MET A 195 -29.69 -8.91 11.74
N LYS A 196 -30.76 -9.68 11.50
CA LYS A 196 -32.13 -9.17 11.42
C LYS A 196 -33.02 -10.06 12.29
N ASN A 197 -33.76 -9.48 13.23
CA ASN A 197 -34.60 -10.21 14.19
C ASN A 197 -33.85 -11.35 14.93
N ASN A 198 -32.66 -11.06 15.48
CA ASN A 198 -31.80 -12.06 16.15
C ASN A 198 -31.35 -13.25 15.30
N MET A 199 -31.55 -13.23 13.98
CA MET A 199 -31.07 -14.28 13.08
C MET A 199 -29.91 -13.77 12.23
N ILE A 200 -28.90 -14.61 12.09
CA ILE A 200 -27.71 -14.36 11.27
C ILE A 200 -28.04 -14.76 9.83
N TYR A 201 -28.01 -13.79 8.91
CA TYR A 201 -28.25 -14.03 7.49
C TYR A 201 -26.94 -14.10 6.71
N ARG A 202 -26.74 -15.17 5.93
CA ARG A 202 -25.64 -15.32 4.97
C ARG A 202 -26.22 -15.43 3.56
N ASN A 203 -25.86 -14.52 2.66
CA ASN A 203 -26.21 -14.66 1.24
C ASN A 203 -25.25 -15.65 0.57
N ALA A 204 -25.81 -16.73 0.02
CA ALA A 204 -25.14 -17.65 -0.90
C ALA A 204 -25.70 -17.41 -2.31
N TYR A 205 -24.83 -17.46 -3.33
CA TYR A 205 -25.21 -17.29 -4.74
C TYR A 205 -26.06 -18.47 -5.22
#